data_AF-K9BZZ5-F1
#
_entry.id   AF-K9BZZ5-F1
#
_cell.length_a   1.000
_cell.length_b   1.000
_cell.length_c   1.000
_cell.angle_alpha   90.00
_cell.angle_beta   90.00
_cell.angle_gamma   90.00
#
_symmetry.space_group_name_H-M   'P 1'
#
loop_
_entity.id
_entity.type
_entity.pdbx_description
1 polymer ?
#
loop_
_entity_poly.entity_id
_entity_poly.type
_entity_poly.pdbx_seq_one_letter_code
_entity_poly.pdbx_strand_id
1 'polypeptide(L)'
;MNITKFTTPFREYLLKDDQGFYHVRLGSKIFMTKVSLNYTPEFDNDFFGGAQELAFDWYSVRVKDSKDAEPRPITTDELSIPWVKRELKRAVNEQRSKERNARNSQTSRYSANQRTAYHNHNKGL
;
A
#
# COMPACT_ATOMS: atom_id res chain seq x y z
N MET A 1 34.93 -7.72 19.80
CA MET A 1 33.51 -7.90 20.21
C MET A 1 32.63 -7.30 19.11
N ASN A 2 31.94 -8.13 18.32
CA ASN A 2 31.03 -7.65 17.29
C ASN A 2 29.71 -7.26 17.95
N ILE A 3 29.43 -5.96 18.04
CA ILE A 3 28.14 -5.45 18.50
C ILE A 3 27.16 -5.59 17.33
N THR A 4 26.34 -6.64 17.35
CA THR A 4 25.20 -6.76 16.44
C THR A 4 24.19 -5.67 16.79
N LYS A 5 24.14 -4.61 15.98
CA LYS A 5 23.12 -3.57 16.11
C LYS A 5 21.79 -4.13 15.61
N PHE A 6 20.92 -4.52 16.53
CA PHE A 6 19.52 -4.84 16.21
C PHE A 6 18.76 -3.55 15.91
N THR A 7 18.87 -3.03 14.68
CA THR A 7 18.15 -1.85 14.20
C THR A 7 16.85 -2.25 13.51
N THR A 8 15.98 -2.96 14.23
CA THR A 8 14.67 -3.31 13.70
C THR A 8 13.82 -2.03 13.62
N PRO A 9 13.40 -1.59 12.42
CA PRO A 9 12.67 -0.33 12.29
C PRO A 9 11.27 -0.45 12.90
N PHE A 10 10.82 0.64 13.54
CA PHE A 10 9.50 0.72 14.17
C PHE A 10 8.36 0.40 13.20
N ARG A 11 8.48 0.85 11.94
CA ARG A 11 7.55 0.57 10.86
C ARG A 11 8.25 -0.21 9.76
N GLU A 12 7.64 -1.31 9.35
CA GLU A 12 8.11 -2.12 8.23
C GLU A 12 6.93 -2.56 7.38
N TYR A 13 6.95 -2.29 6.09
CA TYR A 13 6.04 -2.94 5.16
C TYR A 13 6.55 -4.36 4.90
N LEU A 14 5.68 -5.35 5.10
CA LEU A 14 6.04 -6.75 4.93
C LEU A 14 5.72 -7.22 3.51
N LEU A 15 4.44 -7.15 3.13
CA LEU A 15 3.94 -7.62 1.84
C LEU A 15 2.50 -7.18 1.61
N LYS A 16 2.02 -7.44 0.39
CA LYS A 16 0.59 -7.47 0.06
C LYS A 16 0.24 -8.91 -0.24
N ASP A 17 -0.79 -9.44 0.43
CA ASP A 17 -1.20 -10.82 0.22
C ASP A 17 -2.15 -10.97 -0.98
N ASP A 18 -2.45 -12.22 -1.33
CA ASP A 18 -3.32 -12.56 -2.47
C ASP A 18 -4.78 -12.12 -2.23
N GLN A 19 -5.16 -11.89 -0.98
CA GLN A 19 -6.47 -11.34 -0.61
C GLN A 19 -6.52 -9.81 -0.72
N GLY A 20 -5.38 -9.18 -1.01
CA GLY A 20 -5.20 -7.74 -1.22
C GLY A 20 -4.94 -6.94 0.04
N PHE A 21 -4.66 -7.57 1.18
CA PHE A 21 -4.24 -6.87 2.39
C PHE A 21 -2.79 -6.45 2.30
N TYR A 22 -2.52 -5.19 2.65
CA TYR A 22 -1.19 -4.68 2.95
C TYR A 22 -0.84 -5.01 4.40
N HIS A 23 0.26 -5.73 4.61
CA HIS A 23 0.78 -6.11 5.92
C HIS A 23 1.88 -5.13 6.33
N VAL A 24 1.69 -4.44 7.46
CA VAL A 24 2.63 -3.45 7.99
C VAL A 24 2.90 -3.79 9.45
N ARG A 25 4.17 -4.09 9.78
CA ARG A 25 4.58 -4.21 11.17
C ARG A 25 4.76 -2.82 11.77
N LEU A 26 4.08 -2.56 12.88
CA LEU A 26 4.25 -1.37 13.72
C LEU A 26 4.60 -1.83 15.14
N GLY A 27 5.86 -1.62 15.54
CA GLY A 27 6.38 -2.18 16.79
C GLY A 27 6.35 -3.71 16.77
N SER A 28 5.67 -4.32 17.75
CA SER A 28 5.54 -5.78 17.87
C SER A 28 4.38 -6.38 17.08
N LYS A 29 3.43 -5.56 16.61
CA LYS A 29 2.20 -6.03 15.98
C LYS A 29 2.25 -5.88 14.46
N ILE A 30 1.47 -6.69 13.76
CA ILE A 30 1.28 -6.59 12.30
C ILE A 30 -0.14 -6.10 12.04
N PHE A 31 -0.25 -4.95 11.39
CA PHE A 31 -1.49 -4.36 10.94
C PHE A 31 -1.74 -4.73 9.48
N MET A 32 -2.95 -5.17 9.20
CA MET A 32 -3.39 -5.64 7.89
C MET A 32 -4.55 -4.77 7.43
N THR A 33 -4.41 -4.12 6.30
CA THR A 33 -5.45 -3.26 5.73
C THR A 33 -5.63 -3.49 4.25
N LYS A 34 -6.88 -3.44 3.78
CA LYS A 34 -7.20 -3.58 2.36
C LYS A 34 -7.68 -2.23 1.84
N VAL A 35 -6.99 -1.73 0.83
CA VAL A 35 -7.34 -0.46 0.17
C VAL A 35 -7.02 -0.58 -1.32
N SER A 36 -7.84 0.03 -2.19
CA SER A 36 -7.64 -0.04 -3.65
C SER A 36 -6.49 0.89 -4.09
N LEU A 37 -6.21 1.07 -5.39
CA LEU A 37 -5.25 2.09 -5.84
C LEU A 37 -5.86 3.49 -6.05
N ASN A 38 -7.19 3.59 -6.01
CA ASN A 38 -7.97 4.81 -6.20
C ASN A 38 -7.97 5.68 -4.93
N TYR A 39 -8.27 6.96 -5.06
CA TYR A 39 -8.37 7.82 -3.88
C TYR A 39 -9.41 7.27 -2.90
N THR A 40 -9.02 7.10 -1.64
CA THR A 40 -9.89 6.57 -0.58
C THR A 40 -10.03 7.63 0.52
N PRO A 41 -11.22 8.25 0.69
CA PRO A 41 -11.48 9.19 1.77
C PRO A 41 -11.19 8.57 3.15
N GLU A 42 -10.86 9.38 4.15
CA GLU A 42 -10.41 8.97 5.50
C GLU A 42 -9.07 8.22 5.57
N PHE A 43 -8.59 7.65 4.46
CA PHE A 43 -7.26 7.05 4.34
C PHE A 43 -6.26 8.02 3.72
N ASP A 44 -6.56 8.53 2.53
CA ASP A 44 -5.70 9.45 1.78
C ASP A 44 -5.93 10.90 2.22
N ASN A 45 -4.85 11.71 2.19
CA ASN A 45 -4.94 13.12 2.61
C ASN A 45 -5.46 14.02 1.48
N ASP A 46 -4.99 13.80 0.25
CA ASP A 46 -5.24 14.71 -0.88
C ASP A 46 -5.89 13.97 -2.04
N PHE A 47 -6.93 14.57 -2.62
CA PHE A 47 -7.56 14.10 -3.86
C PHE A 47 -7.14 15.00 -5.02
N PHE A 48 -6.51 14.39 -6.03
CA PHE A 48 -6.03 15.10 -7.23
C PHE A 48 -6.86 14.78 -8.49
N GLY A 49 -8.11 14.33 -8.31
CA GLY A 49 -8.98 13.87 -9.38
C GLY A 49 -8.86 12.36 -9.68
N GLY A 50 -9.78 11.84 -10.48
CA GLY A 50 -9.85 10.42 -10.85
C GLY A 50 -10.92 9.64 -10.09
N ALA A 51 -10.80 8.30 -10.10
CA ALA A 51 -11.74 7.42 -9.42
C ALA A 51 -11.61 7.56 -7.89
N GLN A 52 -12.75 7.57 -7.23
CA GLN A 52 -12.89 7.69 -5.78
C GLN A 52 -13.61 6.45 -5.22
N GLU A 53 -13.12 5.94 -4.10
CA GLU A 53 -13.75 4.87 -3.32
C GLU A 53 -14.63 5.43 -2.20
N LEU A 54 -15.37 4.53 -1.56
CA LEU A 54 -16.03 4.81 -0.29
C LEU A 54 -15.01 5.19 0.79
N ALA A 55 -15.49 5.92 1.80
CA ALA A 55 -14.68 6.29 2.96
C ALA A 55 -14.11 5.05 3.66
N PHE A 56 -12.84 5.12 4.04
CA PHE A 56 -12.14 4.02 4.67
C PHE A 56 -12.65 3.76 6.09
N ASP A 57 -13.14 2.54 6.32
CA ASP A 57 -13.51 2.08 7.66
C ASP A 57 -12.27 1.60 8.43
N TRP A 58 -11.88 2.35 9.45
CA TRP A 58 -10.76 1.99 10.33
C TRP A 58 -10.96 0.69 11.09
N TYR A 59 -12.21 0.28 11.37
CA TYR A 59 -12.52 -0.99 12.03
C TYR A 59 -12.40 -2.20 11.10
N SER A 60 -12.24 -1.99 9.80
CA SER A 60 -11.91 -3.05 8.85
C SER A 60 -10.46 -3.56 8.97
N VAL A 61 -9.59 -2.81 9.66
CA VAL A 61 -8.19 -3.17 9.90
C VAL A 61 -8.12 -4.42 10.78
N ARG A 62 -7.28 -5.38 10.36
CA ARG A 62 -6.94 -6.56 11.17
C ARG A 62 -5.57 -6.39 11.79
N VAL A 63 -5.39 -7.00 12.96
CA VAL A 63 -4.15 -6.95 13.72
C VAL A 63 -3.75 -8.36 14.10
N LYS A 64 -2.47 -8.67 13.95
CA LYS A 64 -1.84 -9.83 14.55
C LYS A 64 -0.89 -9.38 15.65
N ASP A 65 -1.04 -9.96 16.84
CA ASP A 65 -0.19 -9.64 17.99
C ASP A 65 1.25 -10.17 17.82
N SER A 66 1.44 -11.17 16.96
CA SER A 66 2.74 -11.71 16.54
C SER A 66 2.65 -12.23 15.10
N LYS A 67 3.78 -12.68 14.52
CA LYS A 67 3.82 -13.21 13.15
C LYS A 67 2.88 -14.41 12.94
N ASP A 68 2.81 -15.25 13.96
CA ASP A 68 2.10 -16.54 13.92
C ASP A 68 0.71 -16.46 14.58
N ALA A 69 0.32 -15.30 15.09
CA ALA A 69 -1.00 -15.09 15.67
C ALA A 69 -2.09 -14.98 14.60
N GLU A 70 -3.30 -15.41 14.98
CA GLU A 70 -4.50 -15.23 14.17
C GLU A 70 -4.87 -13.75 14.05
N PRO A 71 -5.33 -13.27 12.88
CA PRO A 71 -5.80 -11.90 12.72
C PRO A 71 -7.08 -11.65 13.52
N ARG A 72 -7.06 -10.62 14.37
CA ARG A 72 -8.25 -10.10 15.07
C ARG A 72 -8.64 -8.72 14.55
N PRO A 73 -9.88 -8.25 14.77
CA PRO A 73 -10.21 -6.84 14.57
C PRO A 73 -9.28 -5.93 15.39
N ILE A 74 -8.97 -4.76 14.84
CA ILE A 74 -8.32 -3.69 15.60
C ILE A 74 -9.22 -3.25 16.76
N THR A 75 -8.64 -2.93 17.91
CA THR A 75 -9.41 -2.40 19.05
C THR A 75 -9.52 -0.88 19.00
N THR A 76 -10.51 -0.32 19.70
CA THR A 76 -10.64 1.14 19.87
C THR A 76 -9.40 1.74 20.54
N ASP A 77 -8.82 1.02 21.51
CA ASP A 77 -7.60 1.46 22.19
C ASP A 77 -6.44 1.56 21.21
N GLU A 78 -6.25 0.58 20.33
CA GLU A 78 -5.23 0.62 19.29
C GLU A 78 -5.46 1.75 18.28
N LEU A 79 -6.71 2.00 17.90
CA LEU A 79 -7.06 3.11 17.00
C LEU A 79 -6.87 4.49 17.64
N SER A 80 -6.98 4.59 18.97
CA SER A 80 -6.78 5.84 19.71
C SER A 80 -5.30 6.23 19.81
N ILE A 81 -4.38 5.29 19.54
CA ILE A 81 -2.95 5.56 19.53
C ILE A 81 -2.62 6.53 18.36
N PRO A 82 -2.08 7.73 18.64
CA PRO A 82 -1.93 8.78 17.63
C PRO A 82 -1.12 8.40 16.40
N TRP A 83 -0.13 7.51 16.57
CA TRP A 83 0.75 7.11 15.49
C TRP A 83 0.18 5.97 14.63
N VAL A 84 -0.80 5.18 15.08
CA VAL A 84 -1.25 3.98 14.35
C VAL A 84 -1.79 4.35 12.96
N LYS A 85 -2.74 5.29 12.91
CA LYS A 85 -3.32 5.75 11.65
C LYS A 85 -2.27 6.35 10.72
N ARG A 86 -1.40 7.22 11.28
CA ARG A 86 -0.35 7.92 10.53
C ARG A 86 0.65 6.95 9.90
N GLU A 87 1.15 6.02 10.69
CA GLU A 87 2.20 5.10 10.24
C GLU A 87 1.65 4.06 9.27
N LEU A 88 0.43 3.55 9.50
CA LEU A 88 -0.26 2.65 8.58
C LEU A 88 -0.51 3.33 7.22
N LYS A 89 -1.06 4.55 7.22
CA LYS A 89 -1.22 5.37 6.01
C LYS A 89 0.10 5.51 5.26
N ARG A 90 1.18 5.89 5.95
CA ARG A 90 2.47 6.16 5.32
C ARG A 90 3.07 4.91 4.66
N ALA A 91 3.08 3.76 5.35
CA ALA A 91 3.59 2.52 4.75
C ALA A 91 2.76 2.06 3.54
N VAL A 92 1.43 2.08 3.67
CA VAL A 92 0.53 1.60 2.62
C VAL A 92 0.57 2.54 1.41
N ASN A 93 0.55 3.85 1.60
CA ASN A 93 0.61 4.80 0.49
C ASN A 93 1.96 4.81 -0.22
N GLU A 94 3.06 4.55 0.49
CA GLU A 94 4.36 4.32 -0.15
C GLU A 94 4.30 3.12 -1.11
N GLN A 95 3.65 2.03 -0.69
CA GLN A 95 3.51 0.86 -1.57
C GLN A 95 2.52 1.05 -2.70
N ARG A 96 1.39 1.70 -2.44
CA ARG A 96 0.44 2.07 -3.51
C ARG A 96 1.11 2.98 -4.54
N SER A 97 1.98 3.90 -4.12
CA SER A 97 2.75 4.72 -5.04
C SER A 97 3.68 3.89 -5.93
N LYS A 98 4.40 2.91 -5.36
CA LYS A 98 5.22 1.96 -6.12
C LYS A 98 4.39 1.13 -7.11
N GLU A 99 3.23 0.62 -6.67
CA GLU A 99 2.29 -0.11 -7.55
C GLU A 99 1.75 0.75 -8.69
N ARG A 100 1.35 2.00 -8.41
CA ARG A 100 0.88 2.94 -9.45
C ARG A 100 1.99 3.24 -10.45
N ASN A 101 3.21 3.50 -9.99
CA ASN A 101 4.36 3.75 -10.87
C ASN A 101 4.70 2.55 -11.74
N ALA A 102 4.65 1.34 -11.19
CA ALA A 102 4.87 0.10 -11.95
C ALA A 102 3.80 -0.08 -13.04
N ARG A 103 2.51 0.13 -12.71
CA ARG A 103 1.41 0.07 -13.68
C ARG A 103 1.57 1.12 -14.79
N ASN A 104 1.83 2.37 -14.42
CA ASN A 104 1.98 3.47 -15.37
C ASN A 104 3.19 3.29 -16.30
N SER A 105 4.31 2.78 -15.78
CA SER A 105 5.49 2.43 -16.59
C SER A 105 5.15 1.37 -17.63
N GLN A 106 4.37 0.35 -17.24
CA GLN A 106 3.94 -0.69 -18.18
C GLN A 106 2.96 -0.15 -19.24
N THR A 107 1.99 0.68 -18.84
CA THR A 107 1.06 1.33 -19.78
C THR A 107 1.80 2.24 -20.77
N SER A 108 2.79 3.01 -20.30
CA SER A 108 3.60 3.88 -21.16
C SER A 108 4.46 3.08 -22.15
N ARG A 109 4.99 1.93 -21.75
CA ARG A 109 5.73 1.04 -22.67
C ARG A 109 4.81 0.46 -23.74
N TYR A 110 3.62 0.02 -23.34
CA TYR A 110 2.63 -0.50 -24.27
C TYR A 110 2.21 0.56 -25.29
N SER A 111 1.94 1.80 -24.84
CA SER A 111 1.57 2.90 -25.74
C SER A 111 2.70 3.31 -26.68
N ALA A 112 3.96 3.32 -26.22
CA ALA A 112 5.13 3.57 -27.08
C ALA A 112 5.26 2.50 -28.18
N ASN A 113 5.08 1.22 -27.84
CA ASN A 113 5.12 0.14 -28.81
C ASN A 113 4.02 0.28 -29.88
N GLN A 114 2.81 0.67 -29.48
CA GLN A 114 1.72 0.94 -30.44
C GLN A 114 2.05 2.09 -31.39
N ARG A 115 2.64 3.19 -30.90
CA ARG A 115 3.05 4.32 -31.75
C ARG A 115 4.13 3.91 -32.75
N THR A 116 5.12 3.14 -32.33
CA THR A 116 6.17 2.62 -33.22
C THR A 116 5.58 1.67 -34.27
N ALA A 117 4.67 0.77 -33.88
CA ALA A 117 4.01 -0.13 -34.82
C ALA A 117 3.20 0.63 -35.88
N TYR A 118 2.43 1.65 -35.47
CA TYR A 118 1.69 2.52 -36.38
C TYR A 118 2.61 3.27 -37.35
N HIS A 119 3.71 3.83 -36.85
CA HIS A 119 4.69 4.52 -37.70
C HIS A 119 5.38 3.59 -38.70
N ASN A 120 5.71 2.35 -38.31
CA ASN A 120 6.30 1.36 -39.21
C ASN A 120 5.30 0.89 -40.28
N HIS A 121 4.03 0.71 -39.92
CA HIS A 121 2.96 0.38 -40.87
C HIS A 121 2.80 1.46 -41.95
N ASN A 122 2.86 2.74 -41.56
CA ASN A 122 2.68 3.86 -42.48
C ASN A 122 3.92 4.23 -43.32
N LYS A 123 5.11 3.68 -42.99
CA LYS A 123 6.35 3.86 -43.77
C LYS A 123 6.62 2.71 -44.75
N GLY A 124 5.74 1.69 -44.79
CA GLY A 124 5.82 0.54 -45.69
C GLY A 124 5.09 0.70 -47.02
N LEU A 125 4.85 1.93 -47.48
CA LEU A 125 4.36 2.27 -48.83
C LEU A 125 5.45 3.03 -49.60
#